data_AF-A0A227PGE3-F1
#
_entry.id   AF-A0A227PGE3-F1
#
_cell.length_a   1.000
_cell.length_b   1.000
_cell.length_c   1.000
_cell.angle_alpha   90.00
_cell.angle_beta   90.00
_cell.angle_gamma   90.00
#
_symmetry.space_group_name_H-M   'P 1'
#
loop_
_entity.id
_entity.type
_entity.pdbx_description
1 polymer ?
#
loop_
_entity_poly.entity_id
_entity_poly.type
_entity_poly.pdbx_seq_one_letter_code
_entity_poly.pdbx_strand_id
1 'polypeptide(L)'
;MKNRLLPLVFVLGLGSYSAYSQVGIGTNNPYAGAQLEIKSDTKGVLIPRVALRGLTNSYPISAANLTAEANSMLVFNTAIAPDLTPGYYSWTTATNSWNRIASAADIAAASGVIGADGLAGVAGAPGTR
;
A
#
# COMPACT_ATOMS: atom_id res chain seq x y z
N MET A 1 -38.19 -8.20 51.00
CA MET A 1 -37.40 -7.32 50.11
C MET A 1 -36.03 -7.95 49.89
N LYS A 2 -35.83 -8.85 48.91
CA LYS A 2 -34.56 -9.62 48.81
C LYS A 2 -33.84 -9.67 47.46
N ASN A 3 -34.40 -9.09 46.39
CA ASN A 3 -33.83 -9.28 45.03
C ASN A 3 -33.55 -7.96 44.29
N ARG A 4 -33.52 -6.81 44.99
CA ARG A 4 -33.32 -5.49 44.36
C ARG A 4 -31.91 -5.23 43.85
N LEU A 5 -30.94 -6.03 44.30
CA LEU A 5 -29.54 -5.97 43.86
C LEU A 5 -29.27 -6.81 42.60
N LEU A 6 -30.18 -7.73 42.24
CA LEU A 6 -30.04 -8.60 41.08
C LEU A 6 -29.92 -7.86 39.73
N PRO A 7 -30.72 -6.80 39.44
CA PRO A 7 -30.54 -6.05 38.19
C PRO A 7 -29.20 -5.29 38.14
N LEU A 8 -28.67 -4.85 39.29
CA LEU A 8 -27.38 -4.18 39.38
C LEU A 8 -26.22 -5.14 39.08
N VAL A 9 -26.29 -6.38 39.60
CA VAL A 9 -25.32 -7.44 39.30
C VAL A 9 -25.38 -7.86 37.84
N PHE A 10 -26.56 -7.86 37.21
CA PHE A 10 -26.72 -8.19 35.79
C PHE A 10 -26.11 -7.13 34.87
N VAL A 11 -26.33 -5.84 35.16
CA VAL A 11 -25.76 -4.73 34.37
C VAL A 11 -24.24 -4.61 34.55
N LEU A 12 -23.73 -4.79 35.77
CA LEU A 12 -22.29 -4.73 36.04
C LEU A 12 -21.54 -6.00 35.61
N GLY A 13 -22.20 -7.17 35.64
CA GLY A 13 -21.62 -8.45 35.25
C GLY A 13 -21.61 -8.72 33.74
N LEU A 14 -22.53 -8.11 32.99
CA LEU A 14 -22.61 -8.22 31.52
C LEU A 14 -22.08 -7.00 30.77
N GLY A 15 -21.74 -5.91 31.46
CA GLY A 15 -21.33 -4.64 30.85
C GLY A 15 -19.90 -4.62 30.26
N SER A 16 -19.14 -5.70 30.37
CA SER A 16 -17.72 -5.76 29.96
C SER A 16 -17.51 -6.30 28.53
N TYR A 17 -18.51 -6.22 27.65
CA TYR A 17 -18.27 -6.50 26.22
C TYR A 17 -17.37 -5.41 25.65
N SER A 18 -16.11 -5.74 25.38
CA SER A 18 -15.21 -4.91 24.58
C SER A 18 -15.86 -4.65 23.22
N ALA A 19 -16.36 -3.43 23.02
CA ALA A 19 -16.88 -3.01 21.72
C ALA A 19 -15.69 -2.79 20.77
N TYR A 20 -15.42 -3.77 19.91
CA TYR A 20 -14.54 -3.56 18.77
C TYR A 20 -15.26 -2.68 17.77
N SER A 21 -14.78 -1.46 17.57
CA SER A 21 -15.33 -0.51 16.59
C SER A 21 -14.39 -0.38 15.39
N GLN A 22 -14.97 -0.21 14.21
CA GLN A 22 -14.25 0.13 13.00
C GLN A 22 -13.58 1.50 13.12
N VAL A 23 -12.37 1.65 12.58
CA VAL A 23 -11.61 2.89 12.69
C VAL A 23 -12.04 3.83 11.56
N GLY A 24 -12.71 4.92 11.91
CA GLY A 24 -13.00 6.02 11.00
C GLY A 24 -12.11 7.22 11.27
N ILE A 25 -11.46 7.75 10.24
CA ILE A 25 -10.76 9.04 10.29
C ILE A 25 -11.48 10.00 9.34
N GLY A 26 -12.11 11.03 9.89
CA GLY A 26 -12.89 12.00 9.09
C GLY A 26 -14.33 11.56 8.77
N THR A 27 -14.82 10.47 9.37
CA THR A 27 -16.21 10.03 9.29
C THR A 27 -16.67 9.42 10.63
N ASN A 28 -17.92 9.70 11.01
CA ASN A 28 -18.55 9.12 12.21
C ASN A 28 -19.31 7.82 11.90
N ASN A 29 -19.47 7.50 10.61
CA ASN A 29 -20.15 6.30 10.14
C ASN A 29 -19.27 5.60 9.10
N PRO A 30 -18.20 4.91 9.55
CA PRO A 30 -17.29 4.25 8.64
C PRO A 30 -17.99 3.06 7.99
N TYR A 31 -17.62 2.78 6.73
CA TYR A 31 -18.17 1.71 5.92
C TYR A 31 -18.06 0.37 6.65
N ALA A 32 -19.17 -0.35 6.77
CA ALA A 32 -19.25 -1.57 7.58
C ALA A 32 -18.29 -2.68 7.13
N GLY A 33 -17.86 -2.67 5.85
CA GLY A 33 -16.87 -3.62 5.32
C GLY A 33 -15.41 -3.19 5.49
N ALA A 34 -15.13 -2.01 6.05
CA ALA A 34 -13.78 -1.49 6.23
C ALA A 34 -13.34 -1.57 7.69
N GLN A 35 -12.16 -2.15 7.93
CA GLN A 35 -11.53 -2.09 9.25
C GLN A 35 -10.99 -0.68 9.56
N LEU A 36 -10.60 0.07 8.51
CA LEU A 36 -10.15 1.45 8.54
C LEU A 36 -10.72 2.20 7.33
N GLU A 37 -11.44 3.30 7.55
CA GLU A 37 -11.82 4.28 6.52
C GLU A 37 -11.20 5.64 6.82
N ILE A 38 -10.58 6.25 5.81
CA ILE A 38 -10.09 7.62 5.87
C ILE A 38 -10.84 8.45 4.85
N LYS A 39 -11.67 9.39 5.32
CA LYS A 39 -12.53 10.22 4.48
C LYS A 39 -12.13 11.70 4.60
N SER A 40 -11.79 12.32 3.47
CA SER A 40 -11.54 13.76 3.39
C SER A 40 -11.64 14.24 1.95
N ASP A 41 -12.21 15.42 1.73
CA ASP A 41 -12.27 16.07 0.40
C ASP A 41 -11.02 16.91 0.09
N THR A 42 -10.17 17.16 1.10
CA THR A 42 -9.07 18.14 1.00
C THR A 42 -7.72 17.63 1.52
N LYS A 43 -7.67 16.44 2.14
CA LYS A 43 -6.45 15.88 2.73
C LYS A 43 -6.17 14.48 2.19
N GLY A 44 -4.89 14.19 2.00
CA GLY A 44 -4.40 12.85 1.68
C GLY A 44 -3.88 12.10 2.90
N VAL A 45 -3.33 10.90 2.65
CA VAL A 45 -2.70 10.05 3.68
C VAL A 45 -1.20 9.97 3.41
N LEU A 46 -0.40 10.31 4.41
CA LEU A 46 1.04 10.03 4.38
C LEU A 46 1.28 8.60 4.86
N ILE A 47 1.61 7.74 3.90
CA ILE A 47 2.15 6.39 4.18
C ILE A 47 3.55 6.54 4.79
N PRO A 48 3.98 5.63 5.69
CA PRO A 48 5.32 5.67 6.28
C PRO A 48 6.41 5.86 5.23
N ARG A 49 7.21 6.92 5.41
CA ARG A 49 8.36 7.25 4.56
C ARG A 49 9.59 6.56 5.11
N VAL A 50 10.13 5.63 4.35
CA VAL A 50 11.17 4.69 4.81
C VAL A 50 12.35 4.76 3.84
N ALA A 51 13.57 4.90 4.35
CA ALA A 51 14.77 4.79 3.52
C ALA A 51 15.18 3.32 3.41
N LEU A 52 14.63 2.59 2.42
CA LEU A 52 14.96 1.18 2.22
C LEU A 52 16.44 1.02 1.81
N ARG A 53 17.03 -0.13 2.16
CA ARG A 53 18.44 -0.43 1.84
C ARG A 53 18.65 -1.40 0.69
N GLY A 54 17.59 -2.03 0.21
CA GLY A 54 17.58 -2.93 -0.95
C GLY A 54 16.26 -3.68 -1.01
N LEU A 55 15.97 -4.34 -2.14
CA LEU A 55 14.68 -5.01 -2.32
C LEU A 55 14.46 -6.19 -1.37
N THR A 56 15.51 -6.92 -0.97
CA THR A 56 15.42 -8.05 -0.02
C THR A 56 15.88 -7.69 1.39
N ASN A 57 16.22 -6.41 1.61
CA ASN A 57 16.69 -5.94 2.90
C ASN A 57 15.50 -5.57 3.80
N SER A 58 15.51 -6.09 5.02
CA SER A 58 14.48 -5.79 6.01
C SER A 58 14.61 -4.37 6.58
N TYR A 59 15.84 -3.89 6.79
CA TYR A 59 16.11 -2.60 7.42
C TYR A 59 15.56 -1.41 6.60
N PRO A 60 14.96 -0.40 7.27
CA PRO A 60 14.87 -0.19 8.72
C PRO A 60 13.69 -0.89 9.40
N ILE A 61 12.89 -1.65 8.66
CA ILE A 61 11.82 -2.44 9.24
C ILE A 61 12.45 -3.70 9.86
N SER A 62 12.06 -4.03 11.10
CA SER A 62 12.62 -5.22 11.75
C SER A 62 12.30 -6.46 10.92
N ALA A 63 13.28 -7.35 10.73
CA ALA A 63 13.05 -8.65 10.09
C ALA A 63 11.96 -9.46 10.82
N ALA A 64 11.83 -9.29 12.14
CA ALA A 64 10.77 -9.92 12.93
C ALA A 64 9.36 -9.43 12.57
N ASN A 65 9.23 -8.28 11.89
CA ASN A 65 7.95 -7.73 11.42
C ASN A 65 7.66 -8.10 9.96
N LEU A 66 8.55 -8.83 9.28
CA LEU A 66 8.40 -9.28 7.89
C LEU A 66 8.01 -10.76 7.84
N THR A 67 6.93 -11.11 8.52
CA THR A 67 6.36 -12.45 8.58
C THR A 67 5.35 -12.68 7.45
N ALA A 68 4.64 -13.81 7.48
CA ALA A 68 3.60 -14.13 6.49
C ALA A 68 2.48 -13.06 6.45
N GLU A 69 2.19 -12.44 7.59
CA GLU A 69 1.19 -11.40 7.80
C GLU A 69 1.62 -10.04 7.25
N ALA A 70 2.92 -9.84 6.99
CA ALA A 70 3.45 -8.61 6.42
C ALA A 70 3.21 -8.50 4.91
N ASN A 71 2.67 -9.55 4.27
CA ASN A 71 2.31 -9.50 2.86
C ASN A 71 1.35 -8.32 2.60
N SER A 72 1.63 -7.52 1.58
CA SER A 72 0.92 -6.27 1.26
C SER A 72 1.20 -5.09 2.21
N MET A 73 2.22 -5.15 3.07
CA MET A 73 2.67 -3.97 3.82
C MET A 73 3.17 -2.88 2.86
N LEU A 74 2.66 -1.66 3.01
CA LEU A 74 2.92 -0.54 2.11
C LEU A 74 3.82 0.52 2.77
N VAL A 75 4.86 0.94 2.06
CA VAL A 75 5.74 2.06 2.45
C VAL A 75 6.01 2.98 1.26
N PHE A 76 6.39 4.22 1.55
CA PHE A 76 7.00 5.11 0.56
C PHE A 76 8.53 5.09 0.75
N ASN A 77 9.25 4.51 -0.21
CA ASN A 77 10.70 4.53 -0.21
C ASN A 77 11.24 5.93 -0.50
N THR A 78 12.20 6.40 0.30
CA THR A 78 12.90 7.68 0.08
C THR A 78 14.35 7.51 -0.39
N ALA A 79 14.90 6.30 -0.34
CA ALA A 79 16.28 6.04 -0.72
C ALA A 79 16.46 5.93 -2.24
N ILE A 80 17.65 6.28 -2.70
CA ILE A 80 18.13 6.01 -4.06
C ILE A 80 19.25 4.98 -3.94
N ALA A 81 19.11 3.85 -4.64
CA ALA A 81 20.10 2.79 -4.73
C ALA A 81 20.02 2.14 -6.14
N PRO A 82 20.95 1.24 -6.53
CA PRO A 82 20.93 0.64 -7.86
C PRO A 82 19.60 -0.05 -8.23
N ASP A 83 18.92 -0.64 -7.25
CA ASP A 83 17.65 -1.35 -7.36
C ASP A 83 16.46 -0.59 -6.74
N LEU A 84 16.70 0.60 -6.19
CA LEU A 84 15.72 1.40 -5.49
C LEU A 84 15.61 2.80 -6.05
N THR A 85 14.36 3.22 -6.27
CA THR A 85 14.02 4.59 -6.61
C THR A 85 12.95 5.09 -5.65
N PRO A 86 12.83 6.39 -5.41
CA PRO A 86 11.76 6.93 -4.58
C PRO A 86 10.38 6.56 -5.14
N GLY A 87 9.47 6.12 -4.28
CA GLY A 87 8.14 5.67 -4.68
C GLY A 87 7.49 4.70 -3.71
N TYR A 88 6.32 4.20 -4.06
CA TYR A 88 5.59 3.24 -3.22
C TYR A 88 6.08 1.81 -3.44
N TYR A 89 6.27 1.09 -2.34
CA TYR A 89 6.67 -0.32 -2.33
C TYR A 89 5.75 -1.13 -1.44
N SER A 90 5.34 -2.30 -1.92
CA SER A 90 4.64 -3.32 -1.14
C SER A 90 5.56 -4.49 -0.82
N TRP A 91 5.60 -4.94 0.42
CA TRP A 91 6.28 -6.19 0.76
C TRP A 91 5.49 -7.39 0.22
N THR A 92 6.19 -8.34 -0.40
CA THR A 92 5.64 -9.65 -0.76
C THR A 92 6.37 -10.77 -0.05
N THR A 93 5.61 -11.71 0.49
CA THR A 93 6.16 -12.91 1.13
C THR A 93 6.44 -14.03 0.13
N ALA A 94 5.97 -13.91 -1.12
CA ALA A 94 6.25 -14.90 -2.17
C ALA A 94 7.74 -14.91 -2.56
N THR A 95 8.39 -13.75 -2.56
CA THR A 95 9.82 -13.58 -2.89
C THR A 95 10.62 -12.99 -1.73
N ASN A 96 9.99 -12.72 -0.59
CA ASN A 96 10.58 -12.01 0.56
C ASN A 96 11.29 -10.73 0.11
N SER A 97 10.57 -9.90 -0.64
CA SER A 97 11.12 -8.68 -1.21
C SER A 97 10.09 -7.55 -1.27
N TRP A 98 10.61 -6.33 -1.32
CA TRP A 98 9.89 -5.13 -1.68
C TRP A 98 9.65 -5.10 -3.18
N ASN A 99 8.39 -4.88 -3.56
CA ASN A 99 7.99 -4.69 -4.96
C ASN A 99 7.50 -3.27 -5.14
N ARG A 100 8.05 -2.56 -6.13
CA ARG A 100 7.64 -1.20 -6.46
C ARG A 100 6.27 -1.23 -7.14
N ILE A 101 5.40 -0.30 -6.75
CA ILE A 101 4.17 -0.02 -7.49
C ILE A 101 4.55 0.92 -8.64
N ALA A 102 4.56 0.39 -9.86
CA ALA A 102 5.02 1.09 -11.04
C ALA A 102 4.04 2.18 -11.48
N SER A 103 4.57 3.36 -11.81
CA SER A 103 3.85 4.42 -12.53
C SER A 103 3.90 4.17 -14.05
N ALA A 104 3.07 4.88 -14.80
CA ALA A 104 3.13 4.84 -16.27
C ALA A 104 4.51 5.23 -16.82
N ALA A 105 5.22 6.15 -16.15
CA ALA A 105 6.57 6.52 -16.51
C ALA A 105 7.58 5.37 -16.27
N ASP A 106 7.43 4.62 -15.18
CA ASP A 106 8.27 3.46 -14.89
C ASP A 106 8.07 2.34 -15.92
N ILE A 107 6.81 2.12 -16.33
CA ILE A 107 6.47 1.16 -17.38
C ILE A 107 7.05 1.61 -18.72
N ALA A 108 6.89 2.88 -19.09
CA ALA A 108 7.42 3.42 -20.35
C ALA A 108 8.95 3.33 -20.41
N ALA A 109 9.65 3.58 -19.30
CA ALA A 109 11.09 3.41 -19.20
C ALA A 109 11.53 1.95 -19.39
N ALA A 110 10.74 0.99 -18.91
CA ALA A 110 10.97 -0.44 -19.13
C ALA A 110 10.64 -0.88 -20.57
N SER A 111 9.64 -0.26 -21.21
CA SER A 111 9.20 -0.56 -22.58
C SER A 111 10.06 0.10 -23.67
N GLY A 112 10.88 1.11 -23.34
CA GLY A 112 11.77 1.81 -24.27
C GLY A 112 12.87 0.95 -24.92
N VAL A 113 12.90 -0.37 -24.65
CA VAL A 113 13.73 -1.36 -25.35
C VAL A 113 13.05 -1.89 -26.64
N ILE A 114 11.76 -1.62 -26.84
CA ILE A 114 11.14 -1.77 -28.18
C ILE A 114 11.26 -0.42 -28.86
N GLY A 115 12.43 -0.21 -29.49
CA GLY A 115 12.72 1.01 -30.23
C GLY A 115 11.57 1.34 -31.18
N ALA A 116 11.19 2.61 -31.21
CA ALA A 116 10.33 3.13 -32.25
C ALA A 116 10.81 2.58 -33.60
N ASP A 117 9.92 1.93 -34.32
CA ASP A 117 10.15 1.41 -35.66
C ASP A 117 10.86 2.53 -36.43
N GLY A 118 12.05 2.25 -36.97
CA GLY A 118 12.83 3.26 -37.68
C GLY A 118 11.97 3.98 -38.70
N LEU A 119 12.18 5.29 -38.87
CA LEU A 119 11.44 6.11 -39.83
C LEU A 119 11.27 5.35 -41.15
N ALA A 120 10.03 5.21 -41.61
CA ALA A 120 9.73 4.53 -42.86
C ALA A 120 10.62 5.09 -43.99
N GLY A 121 11.29 4.22 -44.73
CA GLY A 121 12.15 4.63 -45.83
C GLY A 121 11.38 5.49 -46.83
N VAL A 122 12.05 6.52 -47.38
CA VAL A 122 11.46 7.38 -48.42
C VAL A 122 11.05 6.51 -49.62
N ALA A 123 9.82 6.70 -50.10
CA ALA A 123 9.32 6.02 -51.29
C ALA A 123 10.24 6.30 -52.50
N GLY A 124 10.59 5.24 -53.24
CA GLY A 124 11.42 5.36 -54.44
C GLY A 124 10.78 6.26 -55.50
N ALA A 125 11.60 7.03 -56.23
CA ALA A 125 11.11 7.92 -57.26
C ALA A 125 10.36 7.16 -58.37
N PRO A 126 9.27 7.72 -58.94
CA PRO A 126 8.55 7.07 -60.03
C PRO A 126 9.46 6.87 -61.26
N GLY A 127 9.42 5.67 -61.84
CA GLY A 127 10.22 5.34 -63.03
C GLY A 127 9.86 6.23 -64.22
N THR A 128 10.88 6.79 -64.87
CA THR A 128 10.73 7.48 -66.15
C THR A 128 10.60 6.46 -67.27
N ARG A 129 9.60 6.66 -68.12
CA ARG A 129 9.19 5.77 -69.21
C ARG A 129 10.24 5.62 -70.30
#